data_AF-A0A5K1CGH8-F1
#
_entry.id   AF-A0A5K1CGH8-F1
#
_cell.length_a   1.000
_cell.length_b   1.000
_cell.length_c   1.000
_cell.angle_alpha   90.00
_cell.angle_beta   90.00
_cell.angle_gamma   90.00
#
_symmetry.space_group_name_H-M   'P 1'
#
loop_
_entity.id
_entity.type
_entity.pdbx_description
1 polymer ?
#
loop_
_entity_poly.entity_id
_entity_poly.type
_entity_poly.pdbx_seq_one_letter_code
_entity_poly.pdbx_strand_id
1 'polypeptide(L)' 'GLIPLSMGEILSTSGRMSYMVKLSCYEVRCEPHGDRCYDLLEPKDKEVSVWEDKGGRIQLKGLAQ' A
#
# COMPACT_ATOMS: atom_id res chain seq x y z
N GLY A 1 -1.54 -6.93 -18.55
CA GLY A 1 -2.36 -6.01 -17.74
C GLY A 1 -1.49 -4.87 -17.24
N LEU A 2 -2.08 -3.76 -16.78
CA LEU A 2 -1.31 -2.57 -16.40
C LEU A 2 -0.36 -2.82 -15.22
N ILE A 3 -0.83 -3.48 -14.16
CA ILE A 3 -0.01 -3.81 -12.97
C ILE A 3 1.27 -4.60 -13.33
N PRO A 4 1.21 -5.77 -14.00
CA PRO A 4 2.42 -6.52 -14.32
C PRO A 4 3.37 -5.79 -15.28
N LEU A 5 2.85 -4.95 -16.19
CA LEU A 5 3.68 -4.13 -17.08
C LEU A 5 4.44 -3.06 -16.29
N SER A 6 3.74 -2.28 -15.45
CA SER A 6 4.36 -1.25 -14.62
C SER A 6 5.36 -1.83 -13.62
N MET A 7 5.04 -2.97 -12.99
CA MET A 7 5.97 -3.65 -12.08
C MET A 7 7.24 -4.11 -12.80
N GLY A 8 7.12 -4.63 -14.03
CA GLY A 8 8.27 -5.04 -14.84
C GLY A 8 9.25 -3.88 -15.11
N GLU A 9 8.73 -2.73 -15.52
CA GLU A 9 9.54 -1.53 -15.78
C GLU A 9 10.19 -0.98 -14.49
N ILE A 10 9.45 -0.92 -13.38
CA ILE A 10 9.97 -0.45 -12.09
C ILE A 10 11.11 -1.36 -11.62
N LEU A 11 10.93 -2.68 -11.65
CA LEU A 11 11.94 -3.65 -11.19
C LEU A 11 13.16 -3.69 -12.12
N SER A 12 12.97 -3.57 -13.43
CA SER A 12 14.07 -3.47 -14.41
C SER A 12 14.96 -2.25 -14.14
N THR A 13 14.34 -1.12 -13.81
CA THR A 13 15.05 0.13 -13.51
C THR A 13 15.72 0.06 -12.13
N SER A 14 15.02 -0.43 -11.11
CA SER A 14 15.55 -0.50 -9.74
C SER A 14 16.72 -1.49 -9.60
N GLY A 15 16.66 -2.62 -10.31
CA GLY A 15 17.73 -3.61 -10.34
C GLY A 15 19.05 -3.07 -10.90
N ARG A 16 18.99 -2.10 -11.81
CA ARG A 16 20.19 -1.42 -12.35
C ARG A 16 20.81 -0.42 -11.37
N MET A 17 20.02 0.07 -10.42
CA MET A 17 20.40 1.16 -9.50
C MET A 17 20.51 0.71 -8.03
N SER A 18 20.40 -0.60 -7.75
CA SER A 18 20.45 -1.20 -6.41
C SER A 18 19.43 -0.60 -5.42
N TYR A 19 18.24 -0.23 -5.92
CA TYR A 19 17.18 0.29 -5.06
C TYR A 19 16.33 -0.83 -4.44
N MET A 20 15.87 -0.58 -3.21
CA MET A 20 14.87 -1.41 -2.55
C MET A 20 13.47 -0.93 -2.95
N VAL A 21 12.70 -1.82 -3.56
CA VAL A 21 11.28 -1.59 -3.88
C VAL A 21 10.43 -2.26 -2.80
N LYS A 22 9.45 -1.54 -2.25
CA LYS A 22 8.49 -2.05 -1.28
C LYS A 22 7.09 -1.99 -1.88
N LEU A 23 6.26 -3.00 -1.62
CA LEU A 23 4.93 -3.11 -2.20
C LEU A 23 3.90 -3.31 -1.09
N SER A 24 2.94 -2.41 -1.01
CA SER A 24 1.77 -2.57 -0.16
C SER A 24 0.53 -2.75 -1.02
N CYS A 25 -0.43 -3.55 -0.53
CA CYS A 25 -1.72 -3.74 -1.17
C CYS A 25 -2.81 -3.64 -0.11
N TYR A 26 -3.84 -2.83 -0.35
CA TYR A 26 -4.92 -2.60 0.59
C TYR A 26 -6.25 -2.38 -0.12
N GLU A 27 -7.33 -2.58 0.62
CA GLU A 27 -8.70 -2.29 0.19
C GLU A 27 -9.30 -1.21 1.09
N VAL A 28 -10.06 -0.28 0.51
CA VAL A 28 -10.89 0.66 1.26
C VAL A 28 -12.35 0.26 1.10
N ARG A 29 -13.01 -0.04 2.22
CA ARG A 29 -14.43 -0.42 2.24
C ARG A 29 -15.22 0.66 2.96
N CYS A 30 -16.23 1.21 2.29
CA CYS A 30 -17.18 2.12 2.91
C CYS A 30 -18.08 1.32 3.86
N GLU A 31 -18.01 1.60 5.15
CA GLU A 31 -18.87 1.02 6.17
C GLU A 31 -19.85 2.07 6.73
N PRO A 32 -20.91 1.65 7.46
CA PRO A 32 -21.91 2.58 8.01
C PRO A 32 -21.34 3.68 8.91
N HIS A 33 -20.14 3.48 9.46
CA HIS A 33 -19.48 4.41 10.40
C HIS A 33 -18.20 5.04 9.82
N GLY A 34 -18.02 4.98 8.49
CA GLY A 34 -16.89 5.56 7.79
C GLY A 34 -16.10 4.54 6.97
N ASP A 35 -15.09 5.03 6.26
CA ASP A 35 -14.25 4.19 5.42
C ASP A 35 -13.21 3.46 6.27
N ARG A 36 -13.14 2.13 6.10
CA ARG A 36 -12.12 1.29 6.73
C ARG A 36 -11.12 0.80 5.71
N CYS A 37 -9.85 0.75 6.11
CA CYS A 37 -8.76 0.29 5.28
C CYS A 37 -8.29 -1.09 5.76
N TYR A 38 -8.14 -2.05 4.86
CA TYR A 38 -7.76 -3.42 5.17
C TYR A 38 -6.52 -3.84 4.39
N ASP A 39 -5.56 -4.44 5.08
CA ASP A 39 -4.35 -4.98 4.46
C ASP A 39 -4.66 -6.28 3.71
N LEU A 40 -4.30 -6.35 2.43
CA LEU A 40 -4.53 -7.50 1.58
C LEU A 40 -3.34 -8.48 1.53
N LEU A 41 -2.19 -8.10 2.08
CA LEU A 41 -1.01 -8.95 2.17
C LEU A 41 -1.00 -9.81 3.43
N GLU A 42 -1.85 -9.48 4.40
CA GLU A 42 -2.01 -10.23 5.65
C GLU A 42 -3.21 -11.20 5.57
N PRO A 43 -3.09 -12.45 6.07
CA PRO A 43 -4.11 -13.49 5.93
C PRO A 43 -5.39 -13.28 6.79
N LYS A 44 -5.47 -12.17 7.53
CA LYS A 44 -6.66 -11.72 8.24
C LYS A 44 -6.92 -10.31 7.77
N ASP A 45 -8.19 -9.94 7.54
CA ASP A 45 -8.66 -8.59 7.24
C ASP A 45 -8.20 -7.62 8.35
N LYS A 46 -6.93 -7.25 8.30
CA LYS A 46 -6.25 -6.50 9.33
C LYS A 46 -6.53 -5.05 9.03
N GLU A 47 -7.43 -4.47 9.82
CA GLU A 47 -7.74 -3.06 9.72
C GLU A 47 -6.47 -2.24 9.97
N VAL A 48 -6.22 -1.30 9.06
CA VAL A 48 -5.04 -0.44 9.03
C VAL A 48 -5.47 0.96 9.43
N SER A 49 -4.78 1.55 10.39
CA SER A 49 -5.14 2.87 10.88
C SER A 49 -4.68 3.95 9.89
N VAL A 50 -5.59 4.87 9.54
CA VAL A 50 -5.34 6.01 8.65
C VAL A 50 -5.06 7.27 9.47
N TRP A 51 -3.95 7.94 9.20
CA TRP A 51 -3.51 9.13 9.94
C TRP A 51 -3.10 10.22 8.94
N GLU A 52 -3.07 11.45 9.40
CA GLU A 52 -2.49 12.57 8.66
C GLU A 52 -1.25 13.08 9.40
N ASP A 53 -0.11 13.20 8.70
CA ASP A 53 1.09 13.77 9.28
C ASP A 53 1.01 15.31 9.39
N LYS A 54 1.99 15.94 10.06
CA LYS A 54 2.02 17.40 10.23
C LYS A 54 2.05 18.20 8.91
N GLY A 55 2.39 17.54 7.80
CA GLY A 55 2.43 18.13 6.46
C GLY A 55 1.19 17.82 5.63
N GLY A 56 0.13 17.27 6.23
CA GLY A 56 -1.11 16.94 5.55
C GLY A 56 -1.07 15.66 4.72
N ARG A 57 -0.03 14.81 4.89
CA ARG A 57 0.10 13.57 4.12
C ARG A 57 -0.54 12.42 4.87
N ILE A 58 -1.37 11.66 4.15
CA ILE A 58 -1.98 10.44 4.66
C ILE A 58 -0.92 9.36 4.90
N GLN A 59 -1.00 8.70 6.04
CA GLN A 59 -0.13 7.61 6.48
C GLN A 59 -0.98 6.41 6.90
N LEU A 60 -0.70 5.24 6.30
CA LEU A 60 -1.34 3.97 6.64
C LEU A 60 -0.45 3.22 7.62
N LYS A 61 -0.75 3.32 8.92
CA LYS A 61 0.08 2.71 9.97
C LYS A 61 -0.25 1.24 10.14
N GLY A 62 0.80 0.41 10.09
CA GLY A 62 0.69 -1.03 10.29
C GLY A 62 0.42 -1.83 9.02
N LEU A 63 0.49 -1.18 7.85
CA LEU A 63 0.41 -1.78 6.52
C LEU A 63 1.69 -2.56 6.19
N ALA A 64 1.54 -3.78 5.69
CA ALA A 64 2.63 -4.64 5.22
C ALA A 64 3.26 -4.12 3.92
N GLN A 65 4.53 -4.49 3.67
CA GLN A 65 5.39 -3.95 2.62
C GLN A 65 6.31 -5.00 2.00
#